data_AF-A0A8D3CTQ1-F1
#
_entry.id   AF-A0A8D3CTQ1-F1
#
_cell.length_a   1.000
_cell.length_b   1.000
_cell.length_c   1.000
_cell.angle_alpha   90.00
_cell.angle_beta   90.00
_cell.angle_gamma   90.00
#
_symmetry.space_group_name_H-M   'P 1'
#
loop_
_entity.id
_entity.type
_entity.pdbx_description
1 polymer ?
#
loop_
_entity_poly.entity_id
_entity_poly.type
_entity_poly.pdbx_seq_one_letter_code
_entity_poly.pdbx_strand_id
1 'polypeptide(L)' 'MFLSLQAITKPGDLQFSKGDIIILRRKVDDNWYHGELNGCHGFLPASYIQLLRPLSQTPPQGKALYDFEV' A
#
# COMPACT_ATOMS: atom_id res chain seq x y z
N MET A 1 -21.99 -26.75 3.15
CA MET A 1 -20.59 -26.50 3.55
C MET A 1 -19.87 -25.83 2.39
N PHE A 2 -20.11 -24.54 2.18
CA PHE A 2 -19.30 -23.68 1.32
C PHE A 2 -19.19 -22.37 2.08
N LEU A 3 -18.33 -22.35 3.10
CA LEU A 3 -17.86 -21.08 3.62
C LEU A 3 -17.06 -20.48 2.47
N SER A 4 -17.71 -19.58 1.73
CA SER A 4 -16.99 -18.60 0.93
C SER A 4 -15.90 -18.07 1.82
N LEU A 5 -14.65 -18.34 1.44
CA LEU A 5 -13.47 -17.74 2.00
C LEU A 5 -13.54 -16.25 1.61
N GLN A 6 -14.52 -15.54 2.17
CA GLN A 6 -14.53 -14.10 2.17
C GLN A 6 -13.26 -13.78 2.94
N ALA A 7 -12.22 -13.42 2.18
CA ALA A 7 -11.07 -12.74 2.70
C ALA A 7 -11.61 -11.80 3.77
N ILE A 8 -11.20 -12.04 5.02
CA ILE A 8 -11.53 -11.15 6.12
C ILE A 8 -10.72 -9.89 5.82
N THR A 9 -11.17 -9.12 4.83
CA THR A 9 -10.62 -7.83 4.48
C THR A 9 -10.99 -6.98 5.67
N LYS A 10 -9.99 -6.66 6.48
CA LYS A 10 -10.20 -5.74 7.59
C LYS A 10 -10.73 -4.44 7.01
N PRO A 11 -11.56 -3.69 7.76
CA PRO A 11 -11.92 -2.34 7.36
C PRO A 11 -10.62 -1.54 7.15
N GLY A 12 -10.32 -1.22 5.88
CA GLY A 12 -9.07 -0.56 5.47
C GLY A 12 -8.15 -1.39 4.55
N ASP A 13 -8.42 -2.67 4.31
CA ASP A 13 -7.64 -3.46 3.33
C ASP A 13 -8.11 -3.17 1.89
N LEU A 14 -7.16 -3.07 0.96
CA LEU A 14 -7.45 -2.88 -0.45
C LEU A 14 -7.85 -4.21 -1.08
N GLN A 15 -9.01 -4.25 -1.74
CA GLN A 15 -9.44 -5.40 -2.53
C GLN A 15 -8.85 -5.34 -3.93
N PHE A 16 -8.20 -6.42 -4.37
CA PHE A 16 -7.59 -6.55 -5.69
C PHE A 16 -7.56 -8.00 -6.16
N SER A 17 -7.46 -8.19 -7.47
CA SER A 17 -7.35 -9.49 -8.14
C SER A 17 -6.02 -9.62 -8.89
N LYS A 18 -5.64 -10.86 -9.21
CA LYS A 18 -4.44 -11.12 -10.02
C LYS A 18 -4.56 -10.39 -11.37
N GLY A 19 -3.55 -9.58 -11.69
CA GLY A 19 -3.49 -8.81 -12.93
C GLY A 19 -3.90 -7.35 -12.77
N ASP A 20 -4.47 -6.96 -11.63
CA ASP A 20 -4.79 -5.57 -11.34
C ASP A 20 -3.51 -4.74 -11.19
N ILE A 21 -3.55 -3.50 -11.70
CA ILE A 21 -2.46 -2.53 -11.58
C ILE A 21 -2.77 -1.62 -10.40
N ILE A 22 -2.13 -1.89 -9.27
CA ILE A 22 -2.30 -1.11 -8.04
C ILE A 22 -1.24 -0.01 -7.97
N ILE A 23 -1.67 1.21 -7.65
CA ILE A 23 -0.77 2.34 -7.45
C ILE A 23 -0.29 2.30 -6.00
N LEU A 24 0.99 1.95 -5.79
CA LEU A 24 1.59 1.97 -4.45
C LEU A 24 1.87 3.43 -4.03
N ARG A 25 1.14 3.93 -3.02
CA ARG A 25 1.23 5.31 -2.53
C ARG A 25 2.31 5.46 -1.48
N ARG A 26 2.40 4.50 -0.56
CA ARG A 26 3.38 4.50 0.54
C ARG A 26 3.73 3.08 0.96
N LYS A 27 5.02 2.84 1.23
CA LYS A 27 5.45 1.64 1.97
C LYS A 27 5.19 1.89 3.47
N VAL A 28 4.38 1.04 4.09
CA VAL A 28 4.10 1.12 5.53
C VAL A 28 5.25 0.48 6.29
N ASP A 29 5.60 -0.75 5.90
CA ASP A 29 6.71 -1.55 6.41
C ASP A 29 7.15 -2.56 5.34
N ASP A 30 7.98 -3.55 5.70
CA ASP A 30 8.46 -4.58 4.78
C ASP A 30 7.38 -5.58 4.31
N ASN A 31 6.28 -5.67 5.03
CA ASN A 31 5.18 -6.60 4.78
C ASN A 31 3.98 -5.93 4.13
N TRP A 32 3.84 -4.60 4.20
CA TRP A 32 2.62 -3.88 3.81
C TRP A 32 2.90 -2.61 3.01
N TYR A 33 2.07 -2.44 1.97
CA TYR A 33 1.92 -1.17 1.25
C TYR A 33 0.55 -0.56 1.53
N HIS A 34 0.50 0.76 1.48
CA HIS A 34 -0.74 1.50 1.27
C HIS A 34 -0.84 1.81 -0.23
N GLY A 35 -1.90 1.30 -0.86
CA GLY A 35 -2.11 1.39 -2.30
C GLY A 35 -3.48 1.95 -2.66
N GLU A 36 -3.65 2.20 -3.95
CA GLU A 36 -4.88 2.71 -4.54
C GLU A 36 -5.23 1.92 -5.80
N LEU A 37 -6.49 1.51 -5.92
CA LEU A 37 -7.06 0.84 -7.08
C LEU A 37 -8.48 1.36 -7.32
N ASN A 38 -8.75 1.89 -8.52
CA ASN A 38 -10.06 2.42 -8.92
C ASN A 38 -10.65 3.46 -7.95
N GLY A 39 -9.81 4.27 -7.29
CA GLY A 39 -10.22 5.26 -6.29
C GLY A 39 -10.51 4.67 -4.90
N CYS A 40 -10.39 3.36 -4.72
CA CYS A 40 -10.37 2.74 -3.40
C CYS A 40 -8.95 2.76 -2.85
N HIS A 41 -8.82 3.08 -1.57
CA HIS A 41 -7.55 3.09 -0.85
C HIS A 41 -7.55 2.01 0.22
N GLY A 42 -6.39 1.40 0.43
CA GLY A 42 -6.24 0.47 1.53
C GLY A 42 -4.88 -0.16 1.63
N PHE A 43 -4.74 -1.01 2.64
CA PHE A 43 -3.54 -1.78 2.91
C PHE A 43 -3.53 -3.06 2.10
N LEU A 44 -2.36 -3.43 1.61
CA LEU A 44 -2.17 -4.66 0.89
C LEU A 44 -0.81 -5.29 1.22
N PRO A 45 -0.74 -6.62 1.31
CA PRO A 45 0.49 -7.31 1.63
C PRO A 45 1.49 -7.20 0.47
N ALA A 46 2.72 -6.80 0.80
CA ALA A 46 3.83 -6.65 -0.13
C ALA A 46 4.16 -7.96 -0.87
N SER A 47 3.95 -9.11 -0.24
CA SER A 47 4.18 -10.44 -0.83
C SER A 47 3.26 -10.77 -2.00
N TYR A 48 2.14 -10.06 -2.13
CA TYR A 48 1.16 -10.26 -3.22
C TYR A 48 1.40 -9.31 -4.40
N ILE A 49 2.42 -8.44 -4.30
CA ILE A 49 2.69 -7.39 -5.29
C ILE A 49 4.04 -7.59 -5.93
N GLN A 50 4.03 -7.66 -7.25
CA GLN A 50 5.22 -7.51 -8.06
C GLN A 50 5.40 -6.03 -8.42
N LEU A 51 6.53 -5.45 -8.03
CA LEU A 51 6.91 -4.10 -8.43
C LEU A 51 7.17 -4.07 -9.95
N LEU A 52 6.20 -3.59 -10.72
CA LEU A 52 6.31 -3.44 -12.18
C LEU A 52 7.29 -2.32 -12.57
N ARG A 53 7.42 -1.31 -11.71
CA ARG A 53 8.44 -0.26 -11.81
C ARG A 53 9.01 -0.03 -10.40
N PRO A 54 10.33 0.18 -10.27
CA PRO A 54 10.86 0.70 -9.01
C PRO A 54 10.18 2.03 -8.72
N LEU A 55 9.69 2.21 -7.48
CA LEU A 55 9.22 3.53 -7.02
C LEU A 55 10.37 4.50 -7.31
N SER A 56 10.16 5.45 -8.22
CA SER A 56 11.17 6.39 -8.69
C SER A 56 11.94 6.92 -7.49
N GLN A 57 13.23 6.59 -7.44
CA GLN A 57 14.08 6.72 -6.28
C GLN A 57 14.37 8.18 -6.00
N THR A 58 13.50 8.84 -5.24
CA THR A 58 13.93 9.79 -4.21
C THR A 58 12.77 10.03 -3.26
N PRO A 59 12.83 9.51 -2.01
CA PRO A 59 11.88 9.96 -1.00
C PRO A 59 11.99 11.48 -0.88
N PRO A 60 10.87 12.22 -0.75
CA PRO A 60 10.93 13.66 -0.55
C PRO A 60 11.77 13.96 0.69
N GLN A 61 12.90 14.64 0.50
CA GLN A 61 13.79 15.05 1.57
C GLN A 61 13.37 16.45 2.04
N GLY A 62 12.89 16.54 3.28
CA GLY A 62 12.69 17.81 3.96
C GLY A 62 13.90 18.11 4.83
N LYS A 63 14.54 19.26 4.62
CA LYS A 63 15.46 19.82 5.61
C LYS A 63 14.62 20.64 6.59
N ALA A 64 14.64 20.30 7.87
CA ALA A 64 14.07 21.16 8.90
C ALA A 64 14.83 22.50 8.89
N LEU A 65 14.09 23.61 8.76
CA LEU A 65 14.67 24.96 8.77
C LEU A 65 14.79 25.53 10.17
N TYR A 66 14.08 24.95 11.13
CA TYR A 66 14.00 25.37 12.53
C TYR A 66 13.84 24.14 13.42
N ASP A 67 14.23 24.29 14.68
CA ASP A 67 14.04 23.26 15.70
C ASP A 67 12.58 23.21 16.15
N PHE A 68 12.04 22.00 16.35
CA PHE A 68 10.73 21.78 16.96
C PHE A 68 10.96 21.52 18.45
N GLU A 69 10.80 22.55 19.28
CA GLU A 69 10.73 22.39 20.74
C GLU A 69 9.25 22.23 21.16
N VAL A 70 8.96 21.22 21.98
CA VAL A 70 7.63 20.94 22.55
C VAL A 70 7.50 21.52 23.95
#